data_AF-A0A922ALT3-F1
#
_entry.id   AF-A0A922ALT3-F1
#
_cell.length_a   1.000
_cell.length_b   1.000
_cell.length_c   1.000
_cell.angle_alpha   90.00
_cell.angle_beta   90.00
_cell.angle_gamma   90.00
#
_symmetry.space_group_name_H-M   'P 1'
#
loop_
_entity.id
_entity.type
_entity.pdbx_description
1 polymer ?
#
loop_
_entity_poly.entity_id
_entity_poly.type
_entity_poly.pdbx_seq_one_letter_code
_entity_poly.pdbx_strand_id
1 'polypeptide(L)'
;MFGRAPKKSNNTKYYEILGVSNSASQDDLKKAYRKAAIKNHPDKGGDPEKFKELAQAYEVLSDPEKREIYDQYGEDALKEGMGGGGGGHDPFDIFQSFFGGNPFGGGGSSRGRRQRRGEDVVHPLKVSLEDLFNGTSKKLSLSRNAICSKCKGKGSKSGASMKCSGCQGSGIKVSIRHLGPSMIQQMQHACNECKGTGETINDKDRCPQCKGEKVVQEKKVLEVIVEKGMQNGQKITFPGEADEAPDTVTGDIVFVLQQKEHPKFKRKGDDLFVEHTLSLTEALCGFQFILTHLDGRQLLIKSEPGEVIKPDQYKGINDEGMPMYQRSFMKGKLYIHFAVEFPDTLSPEQCKTLETVLPPRSSVQLTDMELDECEETTLHDVNIEEEMRRKQAQAQEAYDEDEDMPGGAQRVQCAQQ
;
A
#
# COMPACT_ATOMS: atom_id res chain seq x y z
N MET A 1 66.63 4.98 -12.66
CA MET A 1 66.28 3.54 -12.71
C MET A 1 65.32 3.32 -11.56
N PHE A 2 64.03 2.98 -11.73
CA PHE A 2 63.51 1.77 -12.37
C PHE A 2 62.18 2.07 -13.08
N GLY A 3 62.07 1.70 -14.36
CA GLY A 3 60.80 1.71 -15.10
C GLY A 3 59.95 0.53 -14.64
N ARG A 4 58.74 0.81 -14.14
CA ARG A 4 57.69 -0.22 -14.00
C ARG A 4 57.10 -0.45 -15.38
N ALA A 5 57.31 -1.65 -15.93
CA ALA A 5 56.61 -2.09 -17.13
C ALA A 5 55.09 -2.05 -16.89
N PRO A 6 54.25 -1.67 -17.89
CA PRO A 6 52.81 -1.77 -17.75
C PRO A 6 52.45 -3.25 -17.61
N LYS A 7 51.86 -3.64 -16.47
CA LYS A 7 51.23 -4.94 -16.32
C LYS A 7 50.12 -5.01 -17.39
N LYS A 8 50.18 -6.00 -18.29
CA LYS A 8 49.05 -6.32 -19.16
C LYS A 8 47.88 -6.72 -18.25
N SER A 9 46.89 -5.86 -18.12
CA SER A 9 45.67 -6.19 -17.40
C SER A 9 44.89 -7.23 -18.22
N ASN A 10 44.48 -8.33 -17.57
CA ASN A 10 43.71 -9.40 -18.23
C ASN A 10 42.27 -8.91 -18.46
N ASN A 11 42.00 -8.41 -19.65
CA ASN A 11 40.66 -7.98 -20.09
C ASN A 11 39.85 -9.09 -20.80
N THR A 12 40.37 -10.32 -20.86
CA THR A 12 39.66 -11.47 -21.48
C THR A 12 38.95 -12.37 -20.48
N LYS A 13 39.26 -12.26 -19.18
CA LYS A 13 38.82 -13.21 -18.15
C LYS A 13 37.30 -13.32 -18.00
N TYR A 14 36.55 -12.20 -18.01
CA TYR A 14 35.09 -12.25 -17.90
C TYR A 14 34.41 -12.80 -19.15
N TYR A 15 35.00 -12.58 -20.32
CA TYR A 15 34.54 -13.19 -21.56
C TYR A 15 34.80 -14.70 -21.57
N GLU A 16 35.97 -15.14 -21.06
CA GLU A 16 36.31 -16.56 -20.89
C GLU A 16 35.40 -17.26 -19.88
N ILE A 17 35.07 -16.61 -18.76
CA ILE A 17 34.15 -17.15 -17.73
C ILE A 17 32.74 -17.35 -18.29
N LEU A 18 32.26 -16.43 -19.10
CA LEU A 18 30.96 -16.56 -19.80
C LEU A 18 31.04 -17.46 -21.05
N GLY A 19 32.24 -17.85 -21.49
CA GLY A 19 32.47 -18.68 -22.67
C GLY A 19 32.12 -17.98 -23.99
N VAL A 20 32.31 -16.66 -24.06
CA VAL A 20 32.02 -15.82 -25.24
C VAL A 20 33.26 -15.08 -25.72
N SER A 21 33.25 -14.61 -26.97
CA SER A 21 34.32 -13.75 -27.50
C SER A 21 34.25 -12.33 -26.93
N ASN A 22 35.38 -11.63 -26.87
CA ASN A 22 35.45 -10.20 -26.52
C ASN A 22 34.60 -9.28 -27.43
N SER A 23 34.32 -9.71 -28.66
CA SER A 23 33.42 -9.04 -29.61
C SER A 23 31.93 -9.41 -29.47
N ALA A 24 31.54 -10.13 -28.41
CA ALA A 24 30.17 -10.62 -28.24
C ALA A 24 29.16 -9.46 -28.05
N SER A 25 27.98 -9.60 -28.65
CA SER A 25 26.88 -8.65 -28.48
C SER A 25 26.24 -8.77 -27.10
N GLN A 26 25.47 -7.76 -26.67
CA GLN A 26 24.73 -7.80 -25.40
C GLN A 26 23.75 -8.97 -25.32
N ASP A 27 23.14 -9.35 -26.46
CA ASP A 27 22.23 -10.49 -26.53
C ASP A 27 22.96 -11.83 -26.38
N ASP A 28 24.19 -11.92 -26.89
CA ASP A 28 25.03 -13.11 -26.74
C ASP A 28 25.51 -13.29 -25.30
N LEU A 29 25.89 -12.20 -24.63
CA LEU A 29 26.23 -12.19 -23.20
C LEU A 29 25.07 -12.69 -22.35
N LYS A 30 23.85 -12.19 -22.62
CA LYS A 30 22.64 -12.59 -21.91
C LYS A 30 22.27 -14.06 -22.13
N LYS A 31 22.43 -14.57 -23.36
CA LYS A 31 22.19 -15.98 -23.68
C LYS A 31 23.23 -16.89 -23.02
N ALA A 32 24.50 -16.51 -23.07
CA ALA A 32 25.60 -17.26 -22.46
C ALA A 32 25.46 -17.34 -20.93
N TYR A 33 25.18 -16.20 -20.28
CA TYR A 33 24.94 -16.15 -18.84
C TYR A 33 23.76 -17.03 -18.42
N ARG A 34 22.61 -16.96 -19.11
CA ARG A 34 21.46 -17.82 -18.78
C ARG A 34 21.79 -19.31 -18.89
N LYS A 35 22.52 -19.71 -19.95
CA LYS A 35 22.92 -21.10 -20.17
C LYS A 35 23.91 -21.57 -19.08
N ALA A 36 24.87 -20.74 -18.70
CA ALA A 36 25.87 -21.06 -17.69
C ALA A 36 25.30 -21.04 -16.26
N ALA A 37 24.42 -20.08 -15.96
CA ALA A 37 23.77 -19.93 -14.65
C ALA A 37 22.82 -21.10 -14.35
N ILE A 38 22.08 -21.61 -15.34
CA ILE A 38 21.22 -22.79 -15.17
C ILE A 38 22.06 -24.05 -14.89
N LYS A 39 23.24 -24.16 -15.53
CA LYS A 39 24.15 -25.30 -15.38
C LYS A 39 24.87 -25.29 -14.03
N ASN A 40 25.24 -24.11 -13.53
CA ASN A 40 26.00 -23.95 -12.29
C ASN A 40 25.13 -23.49 -11.11
N HIS A 41 23.80 -23.60 -11.19
CA HIS A 41 22.92 -23.22 -10.10
C HIS A 41 23.12 -24.14 -8.88
N PRO A 42 23.28 -23.59 -7.65
CA PRO A 42 23.53 -24.39 -6.45
C PRO A 42 22.42 -25.42 -6.16
N ASP A 43 21.15 -25.06 -6.38
CA ASP A 43 20.02 -25.99 -6.23
C ASP A 43 20.01 -27.16 -7.24
N LYS A 44 20.81 -27.08 -8.31
CA LYS A 44 20.97 -28.15 -9.31
C LYS A 44 22.31 -28.89 -9.19
N GLY A 45 23.00 -28.72 -8.06
CA GLY A 45 24.29 -29.38 -7.77
C GLY A 45 25.50 -28.74 -8.45
N GLY A 46 25.40 -27.46 -8.83
CA GLY A 46 26.50 -26.69 -9.41
C GLY A 46 27.42 -26.04 -8.36
N ASP A 47 28.64 -25.68 -8.78
CA ASP A 47 29.63 -25.04 -7.91
C ASP A 47 29.19 -23.60 -7.56
N PRO A 48 28.98 -23.26 -6.27
CA PRO A 48 28.53 -21.93 -5.86
C PRO A 48 29.56 -20.83 -6.14
N GLU A 49 30.86 -21.16 -6.16
CA GLU A 49 31.92 -20.19 -6.49
C GLU A 49 31.89 -19.81 -7.97
N LYS A 50 31.72 -20.80 -8.87
CA LYS A 50 31.58 -20.53 -10.31
C LYS A 50 30.31 -19.76 -10.64
N PHE A 51 29.24 -19.98 -9.87
CA PHE A 51 28.01 -19.21 -10.02
C PHE A 51 28.23 -17.73 -9.67
N LYS A 52 28.97 -17.45 -8.58
CA LYS A 52 29.34 -16.08 -8.18
C LYS A 52 30.21 -15.40 -9.25
N GLU A 53 31.21 -16.10 -9.78
CA GLU A 53 32.07 -15.57 -10.85
C GLU A 53 31.30 -15.29 -12.15
N LEU A 54 30.34 -16.14 -12.52
CA LEU A 54 29.46 -15.93 -13.68
C LEU A 54 28.56 -14.70 -13.51
N ALA A 55 28.01 -14.51 -12.31
CA ALA A 55 27.19 -13.35 -11.99
C ALA A 55 28.01 -12.05 -12.07
N GLN A 56 29.22 -12.05 -11.50
CA GLN A 56 30.14 -10.92 -11.56
C GLN A 56 30.56 -10.57 -13.00
N ALA A 57 30.91 -11.58 -13.80
CA ALA A 57 31.29 -11.39 -15.20
C ALA A 57 30.13 -10.80 -16.02
N TYR A 58 28.90 -11.30 -15.82
CA TYR A 58 27.73 -10.77 -16.52
C TYR A 58 27.38 -9.35 -16.08
N GLU A 59 27.46 -9.04 -14.79
CA GLU A 59 27.14 -7.69 -14.30
C GLU A 59 28.04 -6.63 -14.94
N VAL A 60 29.36 -6.89 -14.98
CA VAL A 60 30.35 -5.97 -15.56
C VAL A 60 30.17 -5.87 -17.07
N LEU A 61 29.89 -6.96 -17.78
CA LEU A 61 29.79 -6.97 -19.24
C LEU A 61 28.40 -6.53 -19.76
N SER A 62 27.36 -6.61 -18.94
CA SER A 62 25.99 -6.25 -19.32
C SER A 62 25.75 -4.74 -19.40
N ASP A 63 26.52 -3.96 -18.65
CA ASP A 63 26.45 -2.51 -18.67
C ASP A 63 27.49 -1.94 -19.66
N PRO A 64 27.09 -1.12 -20.65
CA PRO A 64 28.01 -0.55 -21.64
C PRO A 64 29.16 0.25 -21.03
N GLU A 65 28.92 1.01 -19.96
CA GLU A 65 29.93 1.85 -19.31
C GLU A 65 30.91 0.99 -18.50
N LYS A 66 30.40 0.01 -17.75
CA LYS A 66 31.25 -0.94 -17.00
C LYS A 66 32.09 -1.82 -17.92
N ARG A 67 31.52 -2.23 -19.06
CA ARG A 67 32.22 -3.02 -20.08
C ARG A 67 33.37 -2.22 -20.68
N GLU A 68 33.16 -0.95 -21.01
CA GLU A 68 34.22 -0.09 -21.55
C GLU A 68 35.38 0.08 -20.56
N ILE A 69 35.07 0.28 -19.28
CA ILE A 69 36.09 0.39 -18.22
C ILE A 69 36.86 -0.94 -18.07
N TYR A 70 36.16 -2.08 -18.08
CA TYR A 70 36.80 -3.40 -18.02
C TYR A 70 37.66 -3.69 -19.25
N ASP A 71 37.19 -3.34 -20.44
CA ASP A 71 37.91 -3.56 -21.70
C ASP A 71 39.20 -2.70 -21.76
N GLN A 72 39.16 -1.48 -21.20
CA GLN A 72 40.29 -0.54 -21.17
C GLN A 72 41.31 -0.84 -20.07
N TYR A 73 40.87 -1.22 -18.87
CA TYR A 73 41.76 -1.29 -17.69
C TYR A 73 41.83 -2.67 -17.02
N GLY A 74 40.98 -3.63 -17.41
CA GLY A 74 40.93 -5.00 -16.89
C GLY A 74 40.43 -5.11 -15.44
N GLU A 75 40.52 -6.32 -14.87
CA GLU A 75 39.96 -6.63 -13.53
C GLU A 75 40.54 -5.74 -12.41
N ASP A 76 41.80 -5.31 -12.53
CA ASP A 76 42.50 -4.56 -11.49
C ASP A 76 41.89 -3.17 -11.25
N ALA A 77 41.33 -2.51 -12.27
CA ALA A 77 40.67 -1.21 -12.12
C ALA A 77 39.32 -1.29 -11.40
N LEU A 78 38.66 -2.45 -11.43
CA LEU A 78 37.43 -2.70 -10.66
C LEU A 78 37.75 -2.99 -9.18
N LYS A 79 38.96 -3.47 -8.87
CA LYS A 79 39.43 -3.76 -7.50
C LYS A 79 40.12 -2.57 -6.83
N GLU A 80 40.85 -1.74 -7.57
CA GLU A 80 41.60 -0.60 -7.01
C GLU A 80 40.72 0.61 -6.62
N GLY A 81 39.41 0.59 -6.90
CA GLY A 81 38.45 1.54 -6.33
C GLY A 81 38.10 1.29 -4.85
N MET A 82 38.67 0.27 -4.21
CA MET A 82 38.18 -0.31 -2.96
C MET A 82 39.29 -0.54 -1.91
N GLY A 83 40.18 0.43 -1.74
CA GLY A 83 41.30 0.36 -0.79
C GLY A 83 41.01 1.01 0.57
N GLY A 84 40.54 0.22 1.56
CA GLY A 84 40.65 0.61 2.98
C GLY A 84 39.76 -0.18 3.95
N GLY A 85 40.35 -1.08 4.73
CA GLY A 85 39.78 -1.57 6.00
C GLY A 85 39.11 -2.95 5.95
N GLY A 86 39.66 -3.91 6.69
CA GLY A 86 39.15 -5.27 6.80
C GLY A 86 37.87 -5.41 7.62
N GLY A 87 37.17 -6.53 7.38
CA GLY A 87 35.99 -6.96 8.12
C GLY A 87 34.91 -7.44 7.15
N GLY A 88 34.61 -8.75 7.17
CA GLY A 88 33.71 -9.38 6.20
C GLY A 88 32.32 -8.76 6.18
N HIS A 89 31.99 -8.09 5.08
CA HIS A 89 30.66 -7.67 4.69
C HIS A 89 30.44 -8.04 3.22
N ASP A 90 29.21 -8.42 2.90
CA ASP A 90 28.82 -8.88 1.56
C ASP A 90 29.12 -7.80 0.51
N PRO A 91 29.80 -8.13 -0.61
CA PRO A 91 30.14 -7.17 -1.66
C PRO A 91 28.93 -6.46 -2.30
N PHE A 92 27.72 -7.01 -2.13
CA PHE A 92 26.46 -6.45 -2.62
C PHE A 92 26.02 -5.18 -1.85
N ASP A 93 26.32 -5.08 -0.56
CA ASP A 93 25.88 -3.94 0.28
C ASP A 93 26.77 -2.69 0.09
N ILE A 94 28.05 -2.91 -0.21
CA ILE A 94 28.99 -1.82 -0.51
C ILE A 94 28.73 -1.24 -1.90
N PHE A 95 28.29 -2.06 -2.86
CA PHE A 95 27.95 -1.58 -4.20
C PHE A 95 26.61 -0.82 -4.22
N GLN A 96 25.63 -1.23 -3.41
CA GLN A 96 24.42 -0.44 -3.16
C GLN A 96 24.75 0.90 -2.50
N SER A 97 25.72 0.95 -1.61
CA SER A 97 26.16 2.20 -0.97
C SER A 97 26.88 3.16 -1.94
N PHE A 98 27.46 2.66 -3.03
CA PHE A 98 28.18 3.48 -4.01
C PHE A 98 27.29 3.94 -5.19
N PHE A 99 26.22 3.22 -5.52
CA PHE A 99 25.35 3.51 -6.67
C PHE A 99 23.83 3.66 -6.36
N GLY A 100 23.37 3.40 -5.13
CA GLY A 100 21.98 3.54 -4.69
C GLY A 100 21.86 4.39 -3.41
N GLY A 101 21.43 5.65 -3.56
CA GLY A 101 21.48 6.71 -2.53
C GLY A 101 20.98 6.34 -1.12
N ASN A 102 21.58 6.88 -0.06
CA ASN A 102 21.39 8.23 0.52
C ASN A 102 22.41 8.40 1.71
N PRO A 103 22.53 9.50 2.48
CA PRO A 103 22.46 10.95 2.24
C PRO A 103 23.58 11.72 3.02
N PHE A 104 24.87 11.60 2.70
CA PHE A 104 25.91 12.41 3.37
C PHE A 104 27.18 12.56 2.51
N GLY A 105 27.57 13.80 2.20
CA GLY A 105 28.92 14.14 1.71
C GLY A 105 29.00 14.54 0.24
N GLY A 106 29.43 15.77 -0.04
CA GLY A 106 29.34 16.39 -1.36
C GLY A 106 30.58 16.21 -2.25
N GLY A 107 30.42 16.60 -3.51
CA GLY A 107 31.49 16.61 -4.51
C GLY A 107 30.92 16.47 -5.91
N GLY A 108 30.62 17.59 -6.56
CA GLY A 108 29.73 17.64 -7.72
C GLY A 108 30.27 17.01 -9.02
N SER A 109 29.34 16.53 -9.84
CA SER A 109 29.40 16.71 -11.29
C SER A 109 28.01 16.55 -11.91
N SER A 110 27.73 17.38 -12.92
CA SER A 110 26.55 17.37 -13.80
C SER A 110 25.18 17.63 -13.18
N ARG A 111 24.90 18.92 -12.90
CA ARG A 111 23.52 19.43 -12.81
C ARG A 111 22.91 19.47 -14.22
N GLY A 112 22.55 18.30 -14.74
CA GLY A 112 21.38 18.23 -15.61
C GLY A 112 20.23 18.84 -14.82
N ARG A 113 19.64 19.92 -15.34
CA ARG A 113 18.50 20.60 -14.74
C ARG A 113 17.31 19.63 -14.80
N ARG A 114 17.29 18.61 -13.94
CA ARG A 114 16.10 17.79 -13.69
C ARG A 114 15.04 18.78 -13.25
N GLN A 115 14.12 19.06 -14.17
CA GLN A 115 12.99 19.94 -13.90
C GLN A 115 12.28 19.34 -12.70
N ARG A 116 12.16 20.11 -11.62
CA ARG A 116 11.52 19.64 -10.39
C ARG A 116 10.10 19.22 -10.80
N ARG A 117 9.64 18.03 -10.42
CA ARG A 117 8.24 17.61 -10.64
C ARG A 117 7.44 18.03 -9.40
N GLY A 118 6.26 18.58 -9.63
CA GLY A 118 5.28 18.92 -8.61
C GLY A 118 4.71 17.65 -8.00
N GLU A 119 4.21 17.77 -6.78
CA GLU A 119 3.62 16.65 -6.06
C GLU A 119 2.26 16.29 -6.66
N ASP A 120 1.96 15.00 -6.74
CA ASP A 120 0.66 14.52 -7.18
C ASP A 120 -0.38 14.72 -6.07
N VAL A 121 -1.59 15.13 -6.43
CA VAL A 121 -2.68 15.39 -5.47
C VAL A 121 -3.65 14.22 -5.47
N VAL A 122 -3.82 13.57 -4.31
CA VAL A 122 -4.72 12.42 -4.17
C VAL A 122 -6.06 12.84 -3.57
N HIS A 123 -7.15 12.58 -4.28
CA HIS A 123 -8.52 12.87 -3.82
C HIS A 123 -9.33 11.58 -3.65
N PRO A 124 -9.85 11.27 -2.44
CA PRO A 124 -10.75 10.14 -2.26
C PRO A 124 -12.12 10.45 -2.87
N LEU A 125 -12.53 9.67 -3.86
CA LEU A 125 -13.85 9.79 -4.50
C LEU A 125 -14.81 8.76 -3.91
N LYS A 126 -15.74 9.21 -3.08
CA LYS A 126 -16.77 8.36 -2.48
C LYS A 126 -17.78 7.91 -3.54
N VAL A 127 -17.89 6.61 -3.75
CA VAL A 127 -18.79 5.97 -4.73
C VAL A 127 -19.69 4.96 -4.04
N SER A 128 -20.97 4.91 -4.42
CA SER A 128 -21.89 3.91 -3.89
C SER A 128 -21.75 2.58 -4.64
N LEU A 129 -22.38 1.52 -4.15
CA LEU A 129 -22.33 0.22 -4.80
C LEU A 129 -23.10 0.23 -6.13
N GLU A 130 -24.20 0.98 -6.19
CA GLU A 130 -25.04 1.21 -7.37
C GLU A 130 -24.29 2.00 -8.44
N ASP A 131 -23.51 3.01 -8.04
CA ASP A 131 -22.62 3.77 -8.93
C ASP A 131 -21.61 2.83 -9.61
N LEU A 132 -21.02 1.88 -8.86
CA LEU A 132 -20.05 0.91 -9.37
C LEU A 132 -20.69 -0.19 -10.23
N PHE A 133 -21.96 -0.51 -9.99
CA PHE A 133 -22.69 -1.51 -10.75
C PHE A 133 -23.19 -0.95 -12.09
N ASN A 134 -23.80 0.24 -12.07
CA ASN A 134 -24.40 0.87 -13.25
C ASN A 134 -23.43 1.74 -14.05
N GLY A 135 -22.32 2.17 -13.42
CA GLY A 135 -21.43 3.19 -13.96
C GLY A 135 -22.04 4.59 -13.82
N THR A 136 -21.20 5.58 -13.57
CA THR A 136 -21.64 6.98 -13.35
C THR A 136 -20.56 7.97 -13.73
N SER A 137 -20.94 9.20 -14.06
CA SER A 137 -20.03 10.32 -14.28
C SER A 137 -20.21 11.35 -13.17
N LYS A 138 -19.15 11.65 -12.41
CA LYS A 138 -19.18 12.65 -11.33
C LYS A 138 -18.36 13.87 -11.71
N LYS A 139 -18.99 15.05 -11.66
CA LYS A 139 -18.31 16.34 -11.87
C LYS A 139 -17.84 16.89 -10.53
N LEU A 140 -16.53 17.07 -10.37
CA LEU A 140 -15.91 17.56 -9.15
C LEU A 140 -15.23 18.90 -9.44
N SER A 141 -15.56 19.92 -8.64
CA SER A 141 -14.87 21.21 -8.69
C SER A 141 -13.68 21.17 -7.74
N LEU A 142 -12.48 21.29 -8.30
CA LEU A 142 -11.23 21.36 -7.55
C LEU A 142 -10.63 22.75 -7.71
N SER A 143 -10.08 23.28 -6.62
CA SER A 143 -9.24 24.47 -6.65
C SER A 143 -7.79 24.04 -6.81
N ARG A 144 -7.13 24.47 -7.88
CA ARG A 144 -5.70 24.24 -8.11
C ARG A 144 -4.97 25.57 -8.25
N ASN A 145 -3.68 25.57 -7.94
CA ASN A 145 -2.79 26.68 -8.25
C ASN A 145 -2.38 26.59 -9.72
N ALA A 146 -2.70 27.60 -10.53
CA ALA A 146 -2.28 27.70 -11.92
C ALA A 146 -1.27 28.85 -12.08
N ILE A 147 -0.34 28.72 -13.01
CA ILE A 147 0.60 29.80 -13.34
C ILE A 147 -0.19 31.03 -13.76
N CYS A 148 0.14 32.19 -13.16
CA CYS A 148 -0.58 33.41 -13.43
C CYS A 148 -0.49 33.79 -14.92
N SER A 149 -1.61 33.76 -15.63
CA SER A 149 -1.69 34.04 -17.06
C SER A 149 -1.15 35.43 -17.44
N LYS A 150 -1.35 36.45 -16.59
CA LYS A 150 -0.87 37.82 -16.85
C LYS A 150 0.65 38.00 -16.76
N CYS A 151 1.32 37.31 -15.83
CA CYS A 151 2.77 37.45 -15.65
C CYS A 151 3.57 36.20 -16.07
N LYS A 152 2.90 35.15 -16.55
CA LYS A 152 3.50 33.87 -16.98
C LYS A 152 4.48 33.30 -15.95
N GLY A 153 4.12 33.36 -14.67
CA GLY A 153 4.94 32.84 -13.57
C GLY A 153 6.11 33.72 -13.14
N LYS A 154 6.26 34.93 -13.70
CA LYS A 154 7.34 35.86 -13.30
C LYS A 154 7.03 36.64 -12.02
N GLY A 155 5.75 36.83 -11.70
CA GLY A 155 5.30 37.55 -10.49
C GLY A 155 5.32 39.07 -10.59
N SER A 156 5.96 39.63 -11.63
CA SER A 156 6.00 41.07 -11.91
C SER A 156 5.33 41.43 -13.24
N LYS A 157 4.92 42.69 -13.39
CA LYS A 157 4.32 43.23 -14.63
C LYS A 157 5.34 43.34 -15.76
N SER A 158 6.55 43.82 -15.43
CA SER A 158 7.65 44.06 -16.36
C SER A 158 8.56 42.84 -16.56
N GLY A 159 8.40 41.80 -15.74
CA GLY A 159 9.33 40.67 -15.69
C GLY A 159 10.63 40.97 -14.94
N ALA A 160 10.78 42.17 -14.36
CA ALA A 160 11.91 42.51 -13.53
C ALA A 160 11.83 41.81 -12.16
N SER A 161 12.94 41.24 -11.71
CA SER A 161 13.16 40.76 -10.35
C SER A 161 14.51 41.28 -9.87
N MET A 162 14.61 41.56 -8.57
CA MET A 162 15.86 42.01 -7.93
C MET A 162 16.38 40.90 -7.02
N LYS A 163 17.70 40.85 -6.80
CA LYS A 163 18.26 39.94 -5.81
C LYS A 163 17.76 40.33 -4.43
N CYS A 164 17.30 39.35 -3.67
CA CYS A 164 16.86 39.58 -2.29
C CYS A 164 18.01 40.15 -1.46
N SER A 165 17.79 41.29 -0.81
CA SER A 165 18.75 41.96 0.07
C SER A 165 19.16 41.10 1.26
N GLY A 166 18.20 40.41 1.89
CA GLY A 166 18.45 39.63 3.10
C GLY A 166 19.29 38.37 2.89
N CYS A 167 19.19 37.72 1.73
CA CYS A 167 19.96 36.50 1.44
C CYS A 167 20.95 36.69 0.27
N GLN A 168 21.08 37.90 -0.28
CA GLN A 168 21.94 38.21 -1.42
C GLN A 168 21.74 37.26 -2.62
N GLY A 169 20.51 36.78 -2.85
CA GLY A 169 20.22 35.82 -3.91
C GLY A 169 20.36 34.34 -3.55
N SER A 170 20.81 33.98 -2.34
CA SER A 170 21.01 32.58 -1.92
C SER A 170 19.71 31.84 -1.55
N GLY A 171 18.62 32.56 -1.27
CA GLY A 171 17.34 32.00 -0.80
C GLY A 171 17.35 31.50 0.65
N ILE A 172 18.51 31.39 1.31
CA ILE A 172 18.67 30.76 2.63
C ILE A 172 19.46 31.70 3.55
N LYS A 173 19.00 31.86 4.79
CA LYS A 173 19.74 32.55 5.87
C LYS A 173 20.27 31.50 6.84
N VAL A 174 21.57 31.54 7.14
CA VAL A 174 22.22 30.67 8.12
C VAL A 174 22.15 31.35 9.48
N SER A 175 21.46 30.75 10.45
CA SER A 175 21.47 31.19 11.85
C SER A 175 22.48 30.35 12.62
N ILE A 176 23.35 31.01 13.39
CA ILE A 176 24.36 30.33 14.21
C ILE A 176 23.85 30.36 15.65
N ARG A 177 23.57 29.18 16.23
CA ARG A 177 23.20 29.04 17.63
C ARG A 177 24.41 28.56 18.43
N HIS A 178 24.87 29.36 19.38
CA HIS A 178 25.95 28.98 20.29
C HIS A 178 25.37 28.11 21.41
N LEU A 179 25.72 26.82 21.42
CA LEU A 179 25.23 25.85 22.41
C LEU A 179 26.20 25.66 23.60
N GLY A 180 27.34 26.36 23.59
CA GLY A 180 28.30 26.36 24.68
C GLY A 180 29.66 26.92 24.26
N PRO A 181 30.66 26.91 25.17
CA PRO A 181 32.04 27.16 24.81
C PRO A 181 32.46 26.13 23.75
N SER A 182 32.91 26.61 22.59
CA SER A 182 33.42 25.80 21.48
C SER A 182 32.39 25.02 20.63
N MET A 183 31.07 25.13 20.90
CA MET A 183 30.04 24.45 20.09
C MET A 183 29.08 25.45 19.44
N ILE A 184 29.21 25.60 18.11
CA ILE A 184 28.28 26.35 17.26
C ILE A 184 27.46 25.38 16.40
N GLN A 185 26.13 25.49 16.48
CA GLN A 185 25.20 24.78 15.59
C GLN A 185 24.73 25.75 14.51
N GLN A 186 25.03 25.47 13.24
CA GLN A 186 24.52 26.22 12.11
C GLN A 186 23.18 25.64 11.67
N MET A 187 22.10 26.41 11.81
CA MET A 187 20.78 26.06 11.29
C MET A 187 20.51 26.86 10.02
N GLN A 188 20.17 26.17 8.95
CA GLN A 188 19.79 26.80 7.68
C GLN A 188 18.26 26.99 7.67
N HIS A 189 17.81 28.22 7.50
CA HIS A 189 16.39 28.53 7.35
C HIS A 189 16.14 29.23 6.01
N ALA A 190 14.98 29.00 5.40
CA ALA A 190 14.58 29.76 4.22
C ALA A 190 14.55 31.27 4.56
N CYS A 191 15.04 32.11 3.65
CA CYS A 191 15.07 33.55 3.88
C CYS A 191 13.65 34.11 4.01
N ASN A 192 13.34 34.76 5.13
CA ASN A 192 12.01 35.32 5.40
C ASN A 192 11.58 36.40 4.38
N GLU A 193 12.53 37.12 3.76
CA GLU A 193 12.23 38.20 2.81
C GLU A 193 11.82 37.69 1.42
N CYS A 194 12.43 36.60 0.94
CA CYS A 194 12.15 36.04 -0.39
C CYS A 194 11.49 34.66 -0.35
N LYS A 195 11.14 34.16 0.85
CA LYS A 195 10.54 32.83 1.08
C LYS A 195 11.28 31.70 0.36
N GLY A 196 12.61 31.76 0.31
CA GLY A 196 13.41 30.73 -0.39
C GLY A 196 13.67 30.96 -1.88
N THR A 197 13.04 31.95 -2.51
CA THR A 197 13.18 32.17 -3.97
C THR A 197 14.46 32.89 -4.39
N GLY A 198 15.15 33.57 -3.46
CA GLY A 198 16.36 34.35 -3.74
C GLY A 198 16.10 35.71 -4.41
N GLU A 199 14.89 35.95 -4.89
CA GLU A 199 14.51 37.16 -5.62
C GLU A 199 13.39 37.91 -4.90
N THR A 200 13.40 39.23 -5.01
CA THR A 200 12.34 40.13 -4.52
C THR A 200 11.83 40.99 -5.68
N ILE A 201 10.54 41.32 -5.62
CA ILE A 201 9.88 42.14 -6.64
C ILE A 201 9.48 43.46 -5.98
N ASN A 202 9.77 44.59 -6.64
CA ASN A 202 9.35 45.90 -6.18
C ASN A 202 7.82 45.97 -6.09
N ASP A 203 7.28 46.58 -5.04
CA ASP A 203 5.84 46.65 -4.78
C ASP A 203 5.04 47.28 -5.93
N LYS A 204 5.62 48.26 -6.62
CA LYS A 204 5.01 48.92 -7.78
C LYS A 204 4.89 48.00 -9.01
N ASP A 205 5.82 47.05 -9.13
CA ASP A 205 5.93 46.12 -10.25
C ASP A 205 5.27 44.77 -9.98
N ARG A 206 4.76 44.53 -8.77
CA ARG A 206 4.02 43.30 -8.46
C ARG A 206 2.84 43.13 -9.41
N CYS A 207 2.68 41.91 -9.92
CA CYS A 207 1.53 41.57 -10.74
C CYS A 207 0.23 41.77 -9.92
N PRO A 208 -0.78 42.48 -10.43
CA PRO A 208 -1.99 42.77 -9.67
C PRO A 208 -2.85 41.52 -9.42
N GLN A 209 -2.69 40.48 -10.24
CA GLN A 209 -3.50 39.26 -10.15
C GLN A 209 -2.93 38.26 -9.15
N CYS A 210 -1.62 37.98 -9.18
CA CYS A 210 -0.98 37.05 -8.25
C CYS A 210 -0.29 37.75 -7.06
N LYS A 211 -0.27 39.09 -7.02
CA LYS A 211 0.35 39.91 -5.97
C LYS A 211 1.82 39.57 -5.66
N GLY A 212 2.54 39.02 -6.65
CA GLY A 212 3.93 38.57 -6.52
C GLY A 212 4.12 37.07 -6.29
N GLU A 213 3.06 36.30 -6.00
CA GLU A 213 3.13 34.86 -5.69
C GLU A 213 3.29 33.96 -6.93
N LYS A 214 3.34 34.54 -8.14
CA LYS A 214 3.54 33.88 -9.45
C LYS A 214 2.42 32.91 -9.90
N VAL A 215 1.60 32.41 -8.98
CA VAL A 215 0.45 31.53 -9.22
C VAL A 215 -0.87 32.19 -8.81
N VAL A 216 -1.99 31.67 -9.31
CA VAL A 216 -3.36 32.09 -8.98
C VAL A 216 -4.21 30.86 -8.73
N GLN A 217 -5.11 30.92 -7.74
CA GLN A 217 -6.07 29.84 -7.52
C GLN A 217 -7.14 29.85 -8.61
N GLU A 218 -7.25 28.74 -9.32
CA GLU A 218 -8.23 28.50 -10.38
C GLU A 218 -9.17 27.36 -9.94
N LYS A 219 -10.48 27.55 -10.13
CA LYS A 219 -11.46 26.46 -9.93
C LYS A 219 -11.66 25.75 -11.26
N LYS A 220 -11.30 24.47 -11.31
CA LYS A 220 -11.49 23.60 -12.48
C LYS A 220 -12.50 22.51 -12.16
N VAL A 221 -13.41 22.24 -13.09
CA VAL A 221 -14.36 21.13 -12.97
C VAL A 221 -13.79 19.95 -13.75
N LEU A 222 -13.48 18.86 -13.05
CA LEU A 222 -13.07 17.59 -13.65
C LEU A 222 -14.24 16.62 -13.67
N GLU A 223 -14.47 15.99 -14.82
CA GLU A 223 -15.47 14.94 -14.96
C GLU A 223 -14.80 13.58 -14.80
N VAL A 224 -15.10 12.92 -13.69
CA VAL A 224 -14.57 11.59 -13.36
C VAL A 224 -15.58 10.54 -13.81
N ILE A 225 -15.20 9.72 -14.77
CA ILE A 225 -16.01 8.61 -15.28
C ILE A 225 -15.69 7.37 -14.44
N VAL A 226 -16.69 6.87 -13.73
CA VAL A 226 -16.64 5.62 -12.97
C VAL A 226 -17.26 4.54 -13.83
N GLU A 227 -16.42 3.66 -14.36
CA GLU A 227 -16.83 2.55 -15.21
C GLU A 227 -17.47 1.42 -14.38
N LYS A 228 -18.30 0.63 -15.06
CA LYS A 228 -18.93 -0.55 -14.46
C LYS A 228 -17.88 -1.55 -13.98
N GLY A 229 -18.05 -2.03 -12.76
CA GLY A 229 -17.19 -3.07 -12.19
C GLY A 229 -15.88 -2.58 -11.59
N MET A 230 -15.61 -1.27 -11.65
CA MET A 230 -14.44 -0.69 -10.98
C MET A 230 -14.37 -1.10 -9.50
N GLN A 231 -13.16 -1.30 -9.00
CA GLN A 231 -12.93 -1.82 -7.65
C GLN A 231 -12.64 -0.70 -6.64
N ASN A 232 -12.86 -1.00 -5.37
CA ASN A 232 -12.43 -0.12 -4.28
C ASN A 232 -10.90 0.08 -4.31
N GLY A 233 -10.45 1.31 -4.13
CA GLY A 233 -9.03 1.67 -4.19
C GLY A 233 -8.47 1.88 -5.61
N GLN A 234 -9.26 1.63 -6.66
CA GLN A 234 -8.82 1.87 -8.04
C GLN A 234 -8.60 3.37 -8.29
N LYS A 235 -7.54 3.68 -9.05
CA LYS A 235 -7.07 5.04 -9.30
C LYS A 235 -7.49 5.54 -10.67
N ILE A 236 -8.05 6.74 -10.74
CA ILE A 236 -8.33 7.48 -11.97
C ILE A 236 -7.42 8.71 -11.98
N THR A 237 -6.51 8.77 -12.96
CA THR A 237 -5.45 9.78 -13.00
C THR A 237 -5.72 10.81 -14.08
N PHE A 238 -5.59 12.09 -13.72
CA PHE A 238 -5.67 13.24 -14.60
C PHE A 238 -4.28 13.86 -14.71
N PRO A 239 -3.55 13.60 -15.82
CA PRO A 239 -2.15 13.95 -15.93
C PRO A 239 -1.95 15.47 -16.04
N GLY A 240 -0.99 16.02 -15.29
CA GLY A 240 -0.64 17.45 -15.33
C GLY A 240 -1.70 18.41 -14.80
N GLU A 241 -2.70 17.89 -14.08
CA GLU A 241 -3.83 18.69 -13.56
C GLU A 241 -3.62 19.14 -12.11
N ALA A 242 -2.53 18.76 -11.45
CA ALA A 242 -2.23 19.17 -10.07
C ALA A 242 -1.81 20.65 -9.96
N ASP A 243 -1.32 21.05 -8.78
CA ASP A 243 -0.83 22.40 -8.54
C ASP A 243 0.41 22.70 -9.38
N GLU A 244 0.34 23.80 -10.13
CA GLU A 244 1.43 24.32 -10.93
C GLU A 244 2.33 25.22 -10.06
N ALA A 245 3.63 25.07 -10.23
CA ALA A 245 4.63 25.95 -9.62
C ALA A 245 5.63 26.44 -10.70
N PRO A 246 6.17 27.67 -10.57
CA PRO A 246 7.21 28.15 -11.48
C PRO A 246 8.41 27.18 -11.51
N ASP A 247 8.99 27.01 -12.71
CA ASP A 247 10.18 26.17 -12.95
C ASP A 247 10.00 24.68 -12.56
N THR A 248 8.76 24.22 -12.44
CA THR A 248 8.38 22.87 -12.00
C THR A 248 7.42 22.23 -13.02
N VAL A 249 7.55 20.93 -13.30
CA VAL A 249 6.58 20.15 -14.09
C VAL A 249 5.38 19.85 -13.21
N THR A 250 4.16 20.12 -13.68
CA THR A 250 2.93 19.85 -12.90
C THR A 250 2.79 18.36 -12.60
N GLY A 251 2.38 18.05 -11.36
CA GLY A 251 1.99 16.69 -10.97
C GLY A 251 0.62 16.30 -11.51
N ASP A 252 0.16 15.11 -11.11
CA ASP A 252 -1.11 14.55 -11.56
C ASP A 252 -2.17 14.65 -10.45
N ILE A 253 -3.45 14.76 -10.82
CA ILE A 253 -4.55 14.56 -9.88
C ILE A 253 -4.97 13.10 -9.95
N VAL A 254 -4.90 12.40 -8.81
CA VAL A 254 -5.27 10.99 -8.69
C VAL A 254 -6.52 10.86 -7.84
N PHE A 255 -7.64 10.48 -8.46
CA PHE A 255 -8.83 10.10 -7.72
C PHE A 255 -8.74 8.64 -7.31
N VAL A 256 -8.82 8.36 -6.01
CA VAL A 256 -8.89 7.01 -5.47
C VAL A 256 -10.34 6.70 -5.17
N LEU A 257 -10.92 5.68 -5.82
CA LEU A 257 -12.28 5.27 -5.55
C LEU A 257 -12.39 4.72 -4.12
N GLN A 258 -13.33 5.26 -3.35
CA GLN A 258 -13.66 4.78 -2.03
C GLN A 258 -15.11 4.30 -2.02
N GLN A 259 -15.29 2.99 -2.00
CA GLN A 259 -16.60 2.36 -1.92
C GLN A 259 -17.25 2.69 -0.57
N LYS A 260 -18.49 3.20 -0.62
CA LYS A 260 -19.33 3.37 0.56
C LYS A 260 -19.88 2.02 1.00
N GLU A 261 -20.02 1.84 2.30
CA GLU A 261 -20.76 0.72 2.85
C GLU A 261 -22.23 0.81 2.44
N HIS A 262 -22.81 -0.32 2.07
CA HIS A 262 -24.19 -0.42 1.64
C HIS A 262 -24.98 -1.23 2.68
N PRO A 263 -26.22 -0.83 3.01
CA PRO A 263 -26.98 -1.44 4.11
C PRO A 263 -27.36 -2.91 3.89
N LYS A 264 -27.69 -3.31 2.65
CA LYS A 264 -28.11 -4.69 2.31
C LYS A 264 -27.00 -5.55 1.71
N PHE A 265 -26.30 -5.02 0.71
CA PHE A 265 -25.27 -5.73 -0.04
C PHE A 265 -23.86 -5.48 0.49
N LYS A 266 -23.09 -6.56 0.62
CA LYS A 266 -21.66 -6.54 0.87
C LYS A 266 -20.93 -7.10 -0.34
N ARG A 267 -20.04 -6.31 -0.95
CA ARG A 267 -19.25 -6.74 -2.11
C ARG A 267 -17.95 -7.41 -1.67
N LYS A 268 -17.63 -8.55 -2.28
CA LYS A 268 -16.33 -9.21 -2.15
C LYS A 268 -15.84 -9.62 -3.54
N GLY A 269 -14.88 -8.87 -4.08
CA GLY A 269 -14.44 -9.05 -5.48
C GLY A 269 -15.58 -8.71 -6.45
N ASP A 270 -15.92 -9.66 -7.31
CA ASP A 270 -17.02 -9.54 -8.27
C ASP A 270 -18.35 -10.11 -7.71
N ASP A 271 -18.32 -10.72 -6.52
CA ASP A 271 -19.50 -11.32 -5.91
C ASP A 271 -20.16 -10.37 -4.90
N LEU A 272 -21.48 -10.53 -4.76
CA LEU A 272 -22.31 -9.82 -3.81
C LEU A 272 -22.83 -10.76 -2.74
N PHE A 273 -22.92 -10.26 -1.51
CA PHE A 273 -23.44 -10.98 -0.36
C PHE A 273 -24.60 -10.18 0.22
N VAL A 274 -25.69 -10.84 0.54
CA VAL A 274 -26.83 -10.26 1.25
C VAL A 274 -27.27 -11.22 2.34
N GLU A 275 -27.64 -10.68 3.48
CA GLU A 275 -28.21 -11.45 4.57
C GLU A 275 -29.74 -11.36 4.50
N HIS A 276 -30.39 -12.51 4.66
CA HIS A 276 -31.84 -12.59 4.70
C HIS A 276 -32.28 -13.52 5.82
N THR A 277 -33.10 -12.99 6.71
CA THR A 277 -33.64 -13.74 7.84
C THR A 277 -34.94 -14.42 7.45
N LEU A 278 -35.05 -15.70 7.74
CA LEU A 278 -36.23 -16.52 7.51
C LEU A 278 -36.78 -17.02 8.84
N SER A 279 -38.11 -17.14 8.95
CA SER A 279 -38.72 -17.89 10.05
C SER A 279 -38.42 -19.39 9.92
N LEU A 280 -38.44 -20.12 11.04
CA LEU A 280 -38.32 -21.59 11.04
C LEU A 280 -39.34 -22.26 10.10
N THR A 281 -40.57 -21.74 10.04
CA THR A 281 -41.60 -22.23 9.12
C THR A 281 -41.25 -22.02 7.66
N GLU A 282 -40.70 -20.86 7.30
CA GLU A 282 -40.25 -20.57 5.94
C GLU A 282 -39.02 -21.40 5.55
N ALA A 283 -38.12 -21.63 6.49
CA ALA A 283 -36.95 -22.48 6.28
C ALA A 283 -37.30 -23.96 6.03
N LEU A 284 -38.39 -24.46 6.63
CA LEU A 284 -38.83 -25.86 6.51
C LEU A 284 -39.87 -26.08 5.40
N CYS A 285 -40.85 -25.18 5.26
CA CYS A 285 -41.99 -25.31 4.36
C CYS A 285 -41.79 -24.58 3.02
N GLY A 286 -40.69 -23.86 2.89
CA GLY A 286 -40.36 -23.04 1.73
C GLY A 286 -40.74 -21.57 1.89
N PHE A 287 -40.14 -20.72 1.06
CA PHE A 287 -40.25 -19.28 1.15
C PHE A 287 -40.31 -18.63 -0.23
N GLN A 288 -40.84 -17.41 -0.26
CA GLN A 288 -40.85 -16.56 -1.44
C GLN A 288 -40.73 -15.10 -1.01
N PHE A 289 -39.71 -14.40 -1.50
CA PHE A 289 -39.54 -12.97 -1.26
C PHE A 289 -38.97 -12.24 -2.47
N ILE A 290 -39.12 -10.91 -2.46
CA ILE A 290 -38.63 -10.03 -3.52
C ILE A 290 -37.39 -9.29 -3.01
N LEU A 291 -36.30 -9.39 -3.76
CA LEU A 291 -35.06 -8.65 -3.49
C LEU A 291 -34.85 -7.58 -4.57
N THR A 292 -34.81 -6.31 -4.16
CA THR A 292 -34.40 -5.22 -5.04
C THR A 292 -32.89 -5.23 -5.22
N HIS A 293 -32.43 -5.38 -6.46
CA HIS A 293 -31.02 -5.37 -6.83
C HIS A 293 -30.49 -3.95 -7.09
N LEU A 294 -29.20 -3.80 -7.42
CA LEU A 294 -28.47 -2.53 -7.51
C LEU A 294 -28.83 -1.70 -8.77
N ASP A 295 -29.45 -2.33 -9.76
CA ASP A 295 -30.03 -1.70 -10.94
C ASP A 295 -31.51 -1.33 -10.76
N GLY A 296 -32.08 -1.60 -9.58
CA GLY A 296 -33.50 -1.39 -9.28
C GLY A 296 -34.41 -2.51 -9.80
N ARG A 297 -33.88 -3.57 -10.45
CA ARG A 297 -34.69 -4.75 -10.78
C ARG A 297 -35.12 -5.48 -9.52
N GLN A 298 -36.29 -6.11 -9.58
CA GLN A 298 -36.81 -6.96 -8.52
C GLN A 298 -36.56 -8.43 -8.89
N LEU A 299 -35.80 -9.13 -8.06
CA LEU A 299 -35.53 -10.56 -8.19
C LEU A 299 -36.49 -11.31 -7.29
N LEU A 300 -37.31 -12.19 -7.87
CA LEU A 300 -38.16 -13.09 -7.11
C LEU A 300 -37.35 -14.33 -6.72
N ILE A 301 -37.08 -14.47 -5.42
CA ILE A 301 -36.34 -15.60 -4.88
C ILE A 301 -37.35 -16.53 -4.22
N LYS A 302 -37.34 -17.80 -4.64
CA LYS A 302 -38.22 -18.84 -4.14
C LYS A 302 -37.42 -20.11 -3.85
N SER A 303 -37.81 -20.84 -2.82
CA SER A 303 -37.28 -22.18 -2.56
C SER A 303 -37.89 -23.22 -3.50
N GLU A 304 -37.18 -24.32 -3.71
CA GLU A 304 -37.76 -25.49 -4.37
C GLU A 304 -38.72 -26.22 -3.39
N PRO A 305 -39.83 -26.82 -3.87
CA PRO A 305 -40.73 -27.56 -3.00
C PRO A 305 -40.01 -28.72 -2.29
N GLY A 306 -40.10 -28.75 -0.95
CA GLY A 306 -39.43 -29.77 -0.12
C GLY A 306 -37.96 -29.48 0.19
N GLU A 307 -37.43 -28.34 -0.25
CA GLU A 307 -36.10 -27.89 0.10
C GLU A 307 -36.08 -27.25 1.49
N VAL A 308 -35.20 -27.75 2.36
CA VAL A 308 -34.98 -27.19 3.70
C VAL A 308 -33.75 -26.30 3.70
N ILE A 309 -33.88 -25.08 4.23
CA ILE A 309 -32.76 -24.18 4.49
C ILE A 309 -32.27 -24.34 5.92
N LYS A 310 -30.97 -24.59 6.07
CA LYS A 310 -30.32 -24.66 7.38
C LYS A 310 -29.93 -23.26 7.85
N PRO A 311 -29.83 -23.05 9.18
CA PRO A 311 -29.18 -21.86 9.72
C PRO A 311 -27.77 -21.70 9.14
N ASP A 312 -27.40 -20.46 8.82
CA ASP A 312 -26.11 -20.07 8.24
C ASP A 312 -25.78 -20.68 6.87
N GLN A 313 -26.80 -21.15 6.16
CA GLN A 313 -26.62 -21.66 4.80
C GLN A 313 -26.50 -20.52 3.79
N TYR A 314 -25.60 -20.70 2.81
CA TYR A 314 -25.48 -19.81 1.66
C TYR A 314 -26.12 -20.44 0.42
N LYS A 315 -26.89 -19.65 -0.34
CA LYS A 315 -27.33 -19.99 -1.70
C LYS A 315 -26.83 -18.95 -2.70
N GLY A 316 -26.45 -19.40 -3.89
CA GLY A 316 -25.90 -18.54 -4.94
C GLY A 316 -26.84 -18.41 -6.12
N ILE A 317 -27.02 -17.18 -6.61
CA ILE A 317 -27.68 -16.86 -7.87
C ILE A 317 -26.57 -16.45 -8.86
N ASN A 318 -26.47 -17.19 -9.96
CA ASN A 318 -25.49 -16.91 -11.00
C ASN A 318 -25.86 -15.61 -11.75
N ASP A 319 -24.85 -14.89 -12.23
CA ASP A 319 -24.97 -13.68 -13.06
C ASP A 319 -25.71 -12.49 -12.44
N GLU A 320 -25.94 -12.50 -11.12
CA GLU A 320 -26.54 -11.38 -10.36
C GLU A 320 -25.54 -10.74 -9.35
N GLY A 321 -24.24 -10.98 -9.52
CA GLY A 321 -23.17 -10.27 -8.81
C GLY A 321 -22.73 -8.98 -9.50
N MET A 322 -21.59 -8.42 -9.10
CA MET A 322 -21.03 -7.22 -9.72
C MET A 322 -20.55 -7.49 -11.15
N PRO A 323 -20.66 -6.52 -12.07
CA PRO A 323 -20.03 -6.62 -13.38
C PRO A 323 -18.51 -6.65 -13.25
N MET A 324 -17.84 -7.45 -14.09
CA MET A 324 -16.37 -7.48 -14.14
C MET A 324 -15.83 -6.23 -14.84
N TYR A 325 -14.82 -5.60 -14.25
CA TYR A 325 -14.14 -4.46 -14.86
C TYR A 325 -13.60 -4.82 -16.26
N GLN A 326 -13.76 -3.92 -17.24
CA GLN A 326 -13.49 -4.11 -18.69
C GLN A 326 -14.36 -5.15 -19.41
N ARG A 327 -15.00 -6.08 -18.69
CA ARG A 327 -15.85 -7.13 -19.24
C ARG A 327 -17.25 -7.05 -18.64
N SER A 328 -17.90 -5.91 -18.84
CA SER A 328 -19.18 -5.56 -18.21
C SER A 328 -20.35 -6.52 -18.54
N PHE A 329 -20.22 -7.37 -19.56
CA PHE A 329 -21.20 -8.40 -19.89
C PHE A 329 -21.13 -9.60 -18.93
N MET A 330 -19.97 -9.89 -18.36
CA MET A 330 -19.81 -10.94 -17.37
C MET A 330 -20.02 -10.35 -15.98
N LYS A 331 -20.86 -11.02 -15.19
CA LYS A 331 -21.18 -10.66 -13.81
C LYS A 331 -20.73 -11.78 -12.87
N GLY A 332 -20.41 -11.42 -11.63
CA GLY A 332 -20.20 -12.39 -10.57
C GLY A 332 -21.52 -13.02 -10.09
N LYS A 333 -21.48 -13.59 -8.89
CA LYS A 333 -22.62 -14.25 -8.26
C LYS A 333 -23.17 -13.43 -7.11
N LEU A 334 -24.47 -13.60 -6.84
CA LEU A 334 -25.11 -13.10 -5.63
C LEU A 334 -25.28 -14.26 -4.65
N TYR A 335 -24.65 -14.16 -3.49
CA TYR A 335 -24.79 -15.06 -2.38
C TYR A 335 -25.78 -14.50 -1.36
N ILE A 336 -26.78 -15.30 -1.03
CA ILE A 336 -27.74 -15.01 0.03
C ILE A 336 -27.37 -15.89 1.21
N HIS A 337 -27.03 -15.25 2.34
CA HIS A 337 -26.83 -15.89 3.63
C HIS A 337 -28.17 -15.93 4.34
N PHE A 338 -28.62 -17.13 4.70
CA PHE A 338 -29.87 -17.33 5.40
C PHE A 338 -29.63 -17.50 6.90
N ALA A 339 -30.15 -16.56 7.68
CA ALA A 339 -30.28 -16.68 9.12
C ALA A 339 -31.70 -17.20 9.43
N VAL A 340 -31.83 -18.18 10.32
CA VAL A 340 -33.12 -18.76 10.69
C VAL A 340 -33.51 -18.32 12.09
N GLU A 341 -34.61 -17.59 12.19
CA GLU A 341 -35.20 -17.20 13.47
C GLU A 341 -36.09 -18.33 14.01
N PHE A 342 -35.72 -18.81 15.21
CA PHE A 342 -36.49 -19.78 15.96
C PHE A 342 -37.52 -19.06 16.86
N PRO A 343 -38.70 -19.65 17.08
CA PRO A 343 -39.65 -19.11 18.04
C PRO A 343 -39.10 -19.22 19.46
N ASP A 344 -39.33 -18.18 20.29
CA ASP A 344 -38.84 -18.13 21.68
C ASP A 344 -39.40 -19.27 22.55
N THR A 345 -40.66 -19.64 22.31
CA THR A 345 -41.34 -20.72 23.05
C THR A 345 -42.28 -21.50 22.14
N LEU A 346 -42.49 -22.77 22.47
CA LEU A 346 -43.43 -23.67 21.80
C LEU A 346 -44.37 -24.30 22.83
N SER A 347 -45.66 -24.39 22.49
CA SER A 347 -46.62 -25.05 23.36
C SER A 347 -46.46 -26.58 23.32
N PRO A 348 -46.83 -27.32 24.38
CA PRO A 348 -46.71 -28.78 24.41
C PRO A 348 -47.50 -29.48 23.29
N GLU A 349 -48.61 -28.88 22.85
CA GLU A 349 -49.41 -29.39 21.73
C GLU A 349 -48.67 -29.25 20.39
N GLN A 350 -48.00 -28.10 20.18
CA GLN A 350 -47.16 -27.86 19.00
C GLN A 350 -45.98 -28.84 18.94
N CYS A 351 -45.35 -29.12 20.09
CA CYS A 351 -44.26 -30.10 20.17
C CYS A 351 -44.69 -31.50 19.71
N LYS A 352 -45.88 -31.96 20.14
CA LYS A 352 -46.43 -33.27 19.68
C LYS A 352 -46.67 -33.31 18.18
N THR A 353 -47.17 -32.21 17.59
CA THR A 353 -47.36 -32.14 16.14
C THR A 353 -46.03 -32.16 15.38
N LEU A 354 -44.99 -31.50 15.90
CA LEU A 354 -43.66 -31.50 15.31
C LEU A 354 -42.99 -32.87 15.39
N GLU A 355 -43.14 -33.59 16.51
CA GLU A 355 -42.63 -34.97 16.66
C GLU A 355 -43.24 -35.95 15.67
N THR A 356 -44.45 -35.69 15.16
CA THR A 356 -45.09 -36.53 14.14
C THR A 356 -44.45 -36.36 12.77
N VAL A 357 -43.87 -35.18 12.49
CA VAL A 357 -43.38 -34.79 11.16
C VAL A 357 -41.85 -34.83 11.07
N LEU A 358 -41.15 -34.51 12.16
CA LEU A 358 -39.69 -34.46 12.22
C LEU A 358 -39.10 -35.84 12.58
N PRO A 359 -37.79 -36.05 12.32
CA PRO A 359 -37.12 -37.30 12.68
C PRO A 359 -37.33 -37.65 14.17
N PRO A 360 -37.50 -38.95 14.48
CA PRO A 360 -37.71 -39.39 15.85
C PRO A 360 -36.51 -39.00 16.71
N ARG A 361 -36.78 -38.63 17.97
CA ARG A 361 -35.73 -38.36 18.96
C ARG A 361 -34.77 -39.55 19.02
N SER A 362 -33.47 -39.27 19.00
CA SER A 362 -32.47 -40.31 19.26
C SER A 362 -32.70 -40.82 20.68
N SER A 363 -33.35 -41.97 20.80
CA SER A 363 -33.56 -42.63 22.08
C SER A 363 -32.25 -43.29 22.50
N VAL A 364 -31.32 -42.51 23.07
CA VAL A 364 -30.33 -43.10 23.96
C VAL A 364 -31.11 -43.45 25.22
N GLN A 365 -31.64 -44.67 25.27
CA GLN A 365 -32.25 -45.19 26.49
C GLN A 365 -31.09 -45.55 27.42
N LEU A 366 -30.69 -44.58 28.24
CA LEU A 366 -29.89 -44.87 29.44
C LEU A 366 -30.76 -45.73 30.35
N THR A 367 -30.20 -46.81 30.86
CA THR A 367 -30.86 -47.67 31.84
C THR A 367 -31.01 -46.93 33.16
N ASP A 368 -32.00 -47.30 33.99
CA ASP A 368 -32.24 -46.65 35.29
C ASP A 368 -30.98 -46.71 36.20
N MET A 369 -30.16 -47.77 36.07
CA MET A 369 -28.86 -47.86 36.75
C MET A 369 -27.84 -46.82 36.27
N GLU A 370 -27.81 -46.51 34.96
CA GLU A 370 -26.91 -45.49 34.40
C GLU A 370 -27.38 -44.08 34.74
N LEU A 371 -28.70 -43.87 34.91
CA LEU A 371 -29.27 -42.60 35.35
C LEU A 371 -29.06 -42.33 36.84
N ASP A 372 -29.14 -43.36 37.69
CA ASP A 372 -28.84 -43.23 39.13
C ASP A 372 -27.36 -42.90 39.42
N GLU A 373 -26.45 -43.23 38.49
CA GLU A 373 -25.03 -42.84 38.56
C GLU A 373 -24.76 -41.43 37.98
N CYS A 374 -25.75 -40.79 37.35
CA CYS A 374 -25.62 -39.43 36.79
C CYS A 374 -26.11 -38.35 37.76
N GLU A 375 -25.34 -37.29 37.94
CA GLU A 375 -25.80 -36.08 38.64
C GLU A 375 -26.76 -35.28 37.75
N GLU A 376 -27.95 -34.96 38.26
CA GLU A 376 -28.91 -34.12 37.55
C GLU A 376 -28.39 -32.67 37.47
N THR A 377 -28.15 -32.18 36.25
CA THR A 377 -27.70 -30.82 36.01
C THR A 377 -28.78 -29.99 35.33
N THR A 378 -28.98 -28.77 35.80
CA THR A 378 -29.88 -27.80 35.17
C THR A 378 -29.10 -26.88 34.22
N LEU A 379 -29.55 -26.81 32.97
CA LEU A 379 -29.03 -25.85 32.00
C LEU A 379 -29.67 -24.48 32.24
N HIS A 380 -28.89 -23.42 32.08
CA HIS A 380 -29.36 -22.04 32.11
C HIS A 380 -28.84 -21.30 30.88
N ASP A 381 -29.56 -20.26 30.47
CA ASP A 381 -29.16 -19.46 29.32
C ASP A 381 -27.91 -18.64 29.66
N VAL A 382 -26.89 -18.74 28.80
CA VAL A 382 -25.62 -18.05 28.97
C VAL A 382 -25.32 -17.24 27.73
N ASN A 383 -25.09 -15.93 27.91
CA ASN A 383 -24.42 -15.12 26.91
C ASN A 383 -22.91 -15.35 27.02
N ILE A 384 -22.39 -16.21 26.14
CA ILE A 384 -20.98 -16.66 26.17
C ILE A 384 -20.01 -15.48 26.04
N GLU A 385 -20.32 -14.44 25.26
CA GLU A 385 -19.43 -13.27 25.13
C GLU A 385 -19.30 -12.51 26.44
N GLU A 386 -20.41 -12.32 27.15
CA GLU A 386 -20.44 -11.61 28.43
C GLU A 386 -19.77 -12.44 29.52
N GLU A 387 -19.99 -13.75 29.53
CA GLU A 387 -19.34 -14.64 30.48
C GLU A 387 -17.83 -14.73 30.26
N MET A 388 -17.36 -14.76 29.00
CA MET A 388 -15.93 -14.74 28.69
C MET A 388 -15.28 -13.41 29.09
N ARG A 389 -15.96 -12.26 28.90
CA ARG A 389 -15.48 -10.97 29.43
C ARG A 389 -15.40 -10.97 30.95
N ARG A 390 -16.42 -11.50 31.64
CA ARG A 390 -16.44 -11.57 33.11
C ARG A 390 -15.31 -12.44 33.65
N LYS A 391 -15.04 -13.60 33.01
CA LYS A 391 -13.91 -14.47 33.35
C LYS A 391 -12.57 -13.80 33.06
N GLN A 392 -12.44 -13.05 31.97
CA GLN A 392 -11.22 -12.32 31.64
C GLN A 392 -10.94 -11.18 32.64
N ALA A 393 -11.98 -10.47 33.07
CA ALA A 393 -11.87 -9.44 34.11
C ALA A 393 -11.48 -10.04 35.47
N GLN A 394 -12.12 -11.14 35.91
CA GLN A 394 -11.74 -11.84 37.15
C GLN A 394 -10.32 -12.41 37.12
N ALA A 395 -9.88 -12.89 35.96
CA ALA A 395 -8.50 -13.32 35.80
C ALA A 395 -7.53 -12.15 35.96
N GLN A 396 -7.86 -10.97 35.43
CA GLN A 396 -7.06 -9.75 35.62
C GLN A 396 -7.04 -9.30 37.08
N GLU A 397 -8.18 -9.29 37.78
CA GLU A 397 -8.26 -8.93 39.20
C GLU A 397 -7.44 -9.88 40.09
N ALA A 398 -7.37 -11.18 39.75
CA ALA A 398 -6.55 -12.15 40.48
C ALA A 398 -5.04 -11.95 40.29
N TYR A 399 -4.58 -11.34 39.19
CA TYR A 399 -3.17 -10.98 39.01
C TYR A 399 -2.82 -9.65 39.70
N ASP A 400 -3.78 -8.73 39.84
CA ASP A 400 -3.57 -7.46 40.55
C ASP A 400 -3.56 -7.65 42.09
N GLU A 401 -4.30 -8.62 42.64
CA GLU A 401 -4.26 -8.93 44.08
C GLU A 401 -2.94 -9.58 44.55
N ASP A 402 -2.18 -10.22 43.66
CA ASP A 402 -0.87 -10.82 43.98
C ASP A 402 0.28 -9.77 44.02
N GLU A 403 0.07 -8.55 43.51
CA GLU A 403 1.04 -7.44 43.66
C GLU A 403 0.88 -6.66 44.98
N ASP A 404 -0.22 -6.84 45.72
CA ASP A 404 -0.55 -6.08 46.94
C ASP A 404 -0.35 -6.87 48.26
N MET A 405 0.65 -7.77 48.33
CA MET A 405 1.13 -8.31 49.62
C MET A 405 2.25 -7.44 50.23
N PRO A 406 2.10 -6.95 51.49
CA PRO A 406 3.02 -5.99 52.10
C PRO A 406 4.29 -6.68 52.63
N GLY A 407 5.22 -6.98 51.73
CA GLY A 407 6.55 -7.53 52.04
C GLY A 407 7.64 -6.47 51.88
N GLY A 408 8.08 -5.89 52.99
CA GLY A 408 9.02 -4.77 53.01
C GLY A 408 10.33 -5.00 52.25
N ALA A 409 10.66 -4.04 51.38
CA ALA A 409 12.03 -3.80 50.93
C ALA A 409 12.39 -2.34 51.18
N GLN A 410 13.44 -2.16 51.98
CA GLN A 410 13.97 -0.88 52.45
C GLN A 410 14.21 0.13 51.33
N ARG A 411 13.64 1.31 51.52
CA ARG A 411 14.08 2.55 50.86
C ARG A 411 15.54 2.81 51.21
N VAL A 412 16.43 2.72 50.22
CA VAL A 412 17.76 3.32 50.30
C VAL A 412 17.70 4.64 49.54
N GLN A 413 17.56 5.74 50.27
CA GLN A 413 17.83 7.08 49.75
C GLN A 413 19.35 7.25 49.66
N CYS A 414 19.89 7.32 48.44
CA CYS A 414 21.18 7.95 48.20
C CYS A 414 20.94 9.40 47.81
N ALA A 415 21.13 10.28 48.78
CA ALA A 415 21.41 11.69 48.57
C ALA A 415 22.89 11.87 48.27
N GLN A 416 23.21 12.74 47.29
CA GLN A 416 24.46 13.50 47.04
C GLN A 416 24.58 13.68 45.51
N GLN A 417 24.88 14.84 44.94
CA GLN A 417 25.08 16.21 45.42
C GLN A 417 24.99 17.11 44.19
#